data_AF-A0A1Q3CGM4-F1
#
_entry.id   AF-A0A1Q3CGM4-F1
#
_cell.length_a   1.000
_cell.length_b   1.000
_cell.length_c   1.000
_cell.angle_alpha   90.00
_cell.angle_beta   90.00
_cell.angle_gamma   90.00
#
_symmetry.space_group_name_H-M   'P 1'
#
loop_
_entity.id
_entity.type
_entity.pdbx_description
1 polymer ?
#
loop_
_entity_poly.entity_id
_entity_poly.type
_entity_poly.pdbx_seq_one_letter_code
_entity_poly.pdbx_strand_id
1 'polypeptide(L)'
;MLFLLFWRFTEFGGPIHQRPVQDVAYVVSRFIQRGGSFINYYMPKYGHLKELHRAIKMCVRALVSADPIVTSSGSLQQAYVYTSETGDCASFLSNYDTKSGARVLFNNMHYNLPPWSINILLDCRNVVFNIAKVYIKRG
;
A
#
# COMPACT_ATOMS: atom_id res chain seq x y z
N MET A 1 6.11 -14.97 -8.19
CA MET A 1 5.86 -14.16 -9.40
C MET A 1 6.55 -12.81 -9.24
N LEU A 2 7.59 -12.56 -10.02
CA LEU A 2 8.43 -11.36 -9.96
C LEU A 2 7.69 -10.17 -10.61
N PHE A 3 7.38 -9.12 -9.85
CA PHE A 3 6.86 -7.88 -10.43
C PHE A 3 8.04 -7.03 -10.96
N LEU A 4 8.32 -7.14 -12.25
CA LEU A 4 9.12 -6.15 -12.97
C LEU A 4 8.23 -4.92 -13.20
N LEU A 5 8.45 -3.85 -12.45
CA LEU A 5 7.90 -2.54 -12.77
C LEU A 5 8.46 -2.12 -14.13
N PHE A 6 7.58 -1.96 -15.13
CA PHE A 6 7.88 -1.43 -16.46
C PHE A 6 8.89 -0.27 -16.39
N TRP A 7 10.11 -0.53 -16.86
CA TRP A 7 11.12 0.45 -17.22
C TRP A 7 10.79 1.00 -18.61
N ARG A 8 10.89 2.31 -18.79
CA ARG A 8 11.08 2.93 -20.11
C ARG A 8 12.42 3.65 -20.05
N PHE A 9 13.41 3.18 -20.82
CA PHE A 9 14.69 3.87 -20.92
C PHE A 9 14.48 5.24 -21.57
N THR A 10 15.24 6.25 -21.10
CA THR A 10 15.25 7.55 -21.74
C THR A 10 16.09 7.44 -23.01
N GLU A 11 15.47 7.69 -24.16
CA GLU A 11 16.18 7.77 -25.43
C GLU A 11 16.98 9.08 -25.51
N PHE A 12 18.09 9.08 -26.24
CA PHE A 12 18.86 10.31 -26.47
C PHE A 12 17.96 11.36 -27.14
N GLY A 13 17.80 12.52 -26.50
CA GLY A 13 16.92 13.60 -26.97
C GLY A 13 15.43 13.45 -26.59
N GLY A 14 15.05 12.36 -25.89
CA GLY A 14 13.68 12.12 -25.45
C GLY A 14 13.31 12.84 -24.13
N PRO A 15 12.01 12.94 -23.81
CA PRO A 15 11.56 13.54 -22.56
C PRO A 15 11.94 12.69 -21.34
N ILE A 16 12.29 13.35 -20.23
CA ILE A 16 12.59 12.69 -18.96
C ILE A 16 11.30 12.14 -18.36
N HIS A 17 11.08 10.83 -18.46
CA HIS A 17 9.94 10.16 -17.86
C HIS A 17 10.18 9.90 -16.37
N GLN A 18 9.57 10.71 -15.50
CA GLN A 18 9.60 10.49 -14.06
C GLN A 18 8.35 9.77 -13.59
N ARG A 19 8.52 8.60 -12.95
CA ARG A 19 7.44 8.02 -12.14
C ARG A 19 7.31 8.78 -10.82
N PRO A 20 6.12 9.27 -10.43
CA PRO A 20 5.93 9.83 -9.10
C PRO A 20 6.18 8.74 -8.04
N VAL A 21 6.77 9.12 -6.90
CA VAL A 21 7.02 8.20 -5.77
C VAL A 21 5.71 7.61 -5.26
N GLN A 22 4.65 8.39 -5.34
CA GLN A 22 3.29 8.06 -4.93
C GLN A 22 2.79 6.80 -5.64
N ASP A 23 2.93 6.74 -6.97
CA ASP A 23 2.52 5.57 -7.76
C ASP A 23 3.34 4.33 -7.40
N VAL A 24 4.64 4.51 -7.13
CA VAL A 24 5.50 3.40 -6.68
C VAL A 24 5.03 2.88 -5.33
N ALA A 25 4.74 3.76 -4.37
CA ALA A 25 4.23 3.39 -3.05
C ALA A 25 2.88 2.66 -3.15
N TYR A 26 1.99 3.15 -4.02
CA TYR A 26 0.70 2.52 -4.31
C TYR A 26 0.86 1.10 -4.87
N VAL A 27 1.64 0.94 -5.93
CA VAL A 27 1.83 -0.38 -6.57
C VAL A 27 2.50 -1.36 -5.62
N VAL A 28 3.49 -0.91 -4.86
CA VAL A 28 4.16 -1.73 -3.84
C VAL A 28 3.17 -2.21 -2.78
N SER A 29 2.37 -1.31 -2.21
CA SER A 29 1.41 -1.67 -1.16
C SER A 29 0.32 -2.59 -1.71
N ARG A 30 -0.15 -2.34 -2.94
CA ARG A 30 -1.10 -3.19 -3.65
C ARG A 30 -0.53 -4.58 -3.96
N PHE A 31 0.76 -4.68 -4.21
CA PHE A 31 1.44 -5.96 -4.40
C PHE A 31 1.51 -6.74 -3.07
N ILE A 32 1.96 -6.09 -2.00
CA ILE A 32 2.07 -6.71 -0.67
C ILE A 32 0.70 -7.16 -0.16
N GLN A 33 -0.34 -6.32 -0.24
CA GLN A 33 -1.66 -6.67 0.28
C GLN A 33 -2.30 -7.89 -0.41
N ARG A 34 -1.81 -8.26 -1.60
CA ARG A 34 -2.26 -9.43 -2.39
C ARG A 34 -1.37 -10.66 -2.17
N GLY A 35 -0.54 -10.68 -1.13
CA GLY A 35 0.39 -11.78 -0.82
C GLY A 35 1.74 -11.68 -1.52
N GLY A 36 2.08 -10.53 -2.09
CA GLY A 36 3.43 -10.30 -2.62
C GLY A 36 4.46 -10.29 -1.50
N SER A 37 5.60 -10.96 -1.70
CA SER A 37 6.62 -11.16 -0.65
C SER A 37 7.98 -10.52 -0.93
N PHE A 38 8.27 -10.19 -2.19
CA PHE A 38 9.57 -9.64 -2.60
C PHE A 38 9.43 -8.44 -3.54
N ILE A 39 10.12 -7.34 -3.21
CA ILE A 39 10.15 -6.10 -4.00
C ILE A 39 11.60 -5.70 -4.22
N ASN A 40 11.97 -5.42 -5.47
CA ASN A 40 13.26 -4.83 -5.80
C ASN A 40 13.07 -3.45 -6.47
N TYR A 41 13.79 -2.44 -6.00
CA TYR A 41 13.77 -1.09 -6.55
C TYR A 41 14.99 -0.87 -7.44
N TYR A 42 14.75 -0.62 -8.72
CA TYR A 42 15.82 -0.29 -9.67
C TYR A 42 16.12 1.22 -9.75
N MET A 43 15.49 2.06 -8.91
CA MET A 43 15.71 3.51 -8.89
C MET A 43 15.90 4.06 -7.47
N PRO A 44 16.76 5.06 -7.26
CA PRO A 44 17.04 5.63 -5.94
C PRO A 44 15.90 6.58 -5.49
N LYS A 45 14.81 6.01 -5.00
CA LYS A 45 13.71 6.75 -4.32
C LYS A 45 13.56 6.32 -2.86
N TYR A 46 14.67 5.91 -2.25
CA TYR A 46 14.72 5.29 -0.92
C TYR A 46 14.18 6.19 0.20
N GLY A 47 14.49 7.50 0.16
CA GLY A 47 14.11 8.42 1.25
C GLY A 47 12.60 8.52 1.46
N HIS A 48 11.83 8.59 0.38
CA HIS A 48 10.37 8.74 0.47
C HIS A 48 9.64 7.41 0.74
N LEU A 49 10.24 6.27 0.43
CA LEU A 49 9.67 4.94 0.68
C LEU A 49 10.09 4.35 2.03
N LYS A 50 11.03 4.99 2.75
CA LYS A 50 11.48 4.57 4.07
C LYS A 50 10.32 4.34 5.06
N GLU A 51 9.35 5.26 5.07
CA GLU A 51 8.17 5.14 5.94
C GLU A 51 7.26 3.98 5.54
N LEU A 52 7.13 3.70 4.24
CA LEU A 52 6.39 2.55 3.74
C LEU A 52 7.08 1.24 4.16
N HIS A 53 8.39 1.14 3.98
CA HIS A 53 9.17 -0.03 4.41
C HIS A 53 9.09 -0.24 5.91
N ARG A 54 9.15 0.83 6.70
CA ARG A 54 8.97 0.77 8.15
C ARG A 54 7.60 0.18 8.51
N ALA A 55 6.53 0.66 7.89
CA ALA A 55 5.19 0.15 8.12
C ALA A 55 5.04 -1.33 7.73
N ILE A 56 5.55 -1.73 6.57
CA ILE A 56 5.53 -3.15 6.13
C ILE A 56 6.33 -4.02 7.11
N LYS A 57 7.49 -3.54 7.58
CA LYS A 57 8.34 -4.28 8.52
C LYS A 57 7.64 -4.52 9.86
N MET A 58 6.83 -3.58 10.33
CA MET A 58 6.01 -3.74 11.53
C MET A 58 4.94 -4.82 11.36
N CYS A 59 4.37 -4.96 10.17
CA CYS A 59 3.34 -5.94 9.86
C CYS A 59 3.87 -7.33 9.48
N VAL A 60 5.20 -7.53 9.42
CA VAL A 60 5.80 -8.71 8.78
C VAL A 60 5.37 -10.03 9.43
N ARG A 61 5.17 -10.06 10.76
CA ARG A 61 4.77 -11.30 11.45
C ARG A 61 3.44 -11.83 10.96
N ALA A 62 2.45 -10.96 10.78
CA ALA A 62 1.15 -11.33 10.22
C ALA A 62 1.25 -11.67 8.72
N LEU A 63 2.00 -10.85 7.96
CA LEU A 63 2.15 -11.00 6.50
C LEU A 63 2.78 -12.33 6.06
N VAL A 64 3.70 -12.89 6.85
CA VAL A 64 4.37 -14.16 6.52
C VAL A 64 3.66 -15.38 7.10
N SER A 65 2.62 -15.18 7.92
CA SER A 65 1.94 -16.28 8.60
C SER A 65 0.82 -16.90 7.75
N ALA A 66 0.14 -16.09 6.93
CA ALA A 66 -1.03 -16.54 6.18
C ALA A 66 -1.28 -15.69 4.93
N ASP A 67 -2.13 -16.19 4.04
CA ASP A 67 -2.69 -15.44 2.92
C ASP A 67 -3.76 -14.45 3.39
N PRO A 68 -3.98 -13.34 2.65
CA PRO A 68 -4.95 -12.33 3.04
C PRO A 68 -6.39 -12.82 2.88
N ILE A 69 -7.22 -12.55 3.88
CA ILE A 69 -8.67 -12.63 3.79
C ILE A 69 -9.17 -11.31 3.19
N VAL A 70 -9.87 -11.38 2.05
CA VAL A 70 -10.38 -10.21 1.34
C VAL A 70 -11.84 -9.98 1.71
N THR A 71 -12.16 -8.80 2.19
CA THR A 71 -13.53 -8.39 2.54
C THR A 71 -13.91 -7.13 1.76
N SER A 72 -15.13 -7.11 1.21
CA SER A 72 -15.68 -5.91 0.60
C SER A 72 -16.11 -4.93 1.69
N SER A 73 -15.63 -3.69 1.63
CA SER A 73 -16.00 -2.61 2.55
C SER A 73 -16.82 -1.50 1.88
N GLY A 74 -17.18 -1.69 0.61
CA GLY A 74 -17.92 -0.76 -0.23
C GLY A 74 -17.94 -1.21 -1.69
N SER A 75 -18.40 -0.37 -2.62
CA SER A 75 -18.43 -0.71 -4.05
C SER A 75 -17.03 -0.75 -4.67
N LEU A 76 -16.15 0.17 -4.24
CA LEU A 76 -14.76 0.30 -4.72
C LEU A 76 -13.74 0.23 -3.58
N GLN A 77 -14.17 -0.24 -2.40
CA GLN A 77 -13.32 -0.34 -1.22
C GLN A 77 -13.17 -1.80 -0.79
N GLN A 78 -11.93 -2.19 -0.51
CA GLN A 78 -11.60 -3.55 -0.08
C GLN A 78 -10.70 -3.52 1.14
N ALA A 79 -10.93 -4.44 2.05
CA ALA A 79 -10.06 -4.75 3.16
C ALA A 79 -9.32 -6.06 2.88
N TYR A 80 -8.01 -6.06 3.06
CA TYR A 80 -7.17 -7.26 3.07
C TYR A 80 -6.68 -7.47 4.49
N VAL A 81 -7.01 -8.60 5.10
CA VAL A 81 -6.71 -8.87 6.51
C VAL A 81 -5.79 -10.08 6.60
N TYR A 82 -4.67 -9.90 7.28
CA TYR A 82 -3.71 -10.93 7.61
C TYR A 82 -3.81 -11.22 9.10
N THR A 83 -3.98 -12.48 9.45
CA THR A 83 -4.05 -12.96 10.84
C THR A 83 -3.11 -14.13 11.01
N SER A 84 -2.29 -14.10 12.05
CA SER A 84 -1.46 -15.22 12.46
C SER A 84 -2.16 -16.08 13.50
N GLU A 85 -1.81 -17.36 13.57
CA GLU A 85 -2.26 -18.28 14.63
C GLU A 85 -1.87 -17.80 16.04
N THR A 86 -0.79 -17.01 16.13
CA THR A 86 -0.32 -16.38 17.37
C THR A 86 -1.11 -15.13 17.79
N GLY A 87 -2.04 -14.67 16.95
CA GLY A 87 -2.87 -13.48 17.19
C GLY A 87 -2.32 -12.17 16.61
N ASP A 88 -1.17 -12.18 15.93
CA ASP A 88 -0.70 -10.99 15.18
C ASP A 88 -1.67 -10.65 14.04
N CYS A 89 -2.01 -9.36 13.87
CA CYS A 89 -2.93 -8.90 12.83
C CYS A 89 -2.34 -7.72 12.04
N ALA A 90 -2.52 -7.73 10.72
CA ALA A 90 -2.25 -6.59 9.86
C ALA A 90 -3.35 -6.44 8.82
N SER A 91 -3.75 -5.22 8.49
CA SER A 91 -4.74 -5.01 7.44
C SER A 91 -4.41 -3.86 6.49
N PHE A 92 -4.93 -3.99 5.26
CA PHE A 92 -4.82 -3.00 4.21
C PHE A 92 -6.23 -2.59 3.78
N LEU A 93 -6.57 -1.33 4.00
CA LEU A 93 -7.85 -0.76 3.54
C LEU A 93 -7.59 0.03 2.27
N SER A 94 -8.09 -0.47 1.15
CA SER A 94 -7.90 0.10 -0.18
C SER A 94 -9.14 0.83 -0.65
N ASN A 95 -8.95 2.02 -1.23
CA ASN A 95 -9.95 2.71 -2.04
C ASN A 95 -9.45 2.79 -3.49
N TYR A 96 -10.14 2.09 -4.39
CA TYR A 96 -9.83 2.06 -5.81
C TYR A 96 -10.53 3.17 -6.61
N ASP A 97 -11.42 3.93 -5.98
CA ASP A 97 -12.01 5.10 -6.62
C ASP A 97 -10.94 6.17 -6.83
N THR A 98 -10.78 6.62 -8.08
CA THR A 98 -9.78 7.63 -8.46
C THR A 98 -10.27 9.06 -8.26
N LYS A 99 -11.57 9.26 -8.06
CA LYS A 99 -12.23 10.56 -7.98
C LYS A 99 -12.76 10.86 -6.59
N SER A 100 -13.32 9.87 -5.91
CA SER A 100 -14.00 10.08 -4.63
C SER A 100 -13.27 9.45 -3.44
N GLY A 101 -13.23 10.19 -2.34
CA GLY A 101 -12.83 9.65 -1.04
C GLY A 101 -13.98 8.86 -0.42
N ALA A 102 -13.66 7.85 0.38
CA ALA A 102 -14.64 7.01 1.05
C ALA A 102 -14.37 6.92 2.55
N ARG A 103 -15.44 6.73 3.32
CA ARG A 103 -15.36 6.43 4.75
C ARG A 103 -15.85 5.00 4.96
N VAL A 104 -14.95 4.12 5.38
CA VAL A 104 -15.24 2.69 5.58
C VAL A 104 -15.37 2.37 7.07
N LEU A 105 -16.28 1.46 7.42
CA LEU A 105 -16.36 0.87 8.75
C LEU A 105 -15.56 -0.43 8.75
N PHE A 106 -14.55 -0.53 9.60
CA PHE A 106 -13.71 -1.71 9.74
C PHE A 106 -13.36 -1.91 11.22
N ASN A 107 -13.52 -3.12 11.77
CA ASN A 107 -13.32 -3.41 13.18
C ASN A 107 -14.01 -2.41 14.13
N ASN A 108 -15.25 -2.05 13.80
CA ASN A 108 -16.07 -1.09 14.57
C ASN A 108 -15.47 0.34 14.64
N MET A 109 -14.53 0.67 13.76
CA MET A 109 -13.93 2.00 13.65
C MET A 109 -14.08 2.53 12.22
N HIS A 110 -14.22 3.84 12.11
CA HIS A 110 -14.31 4.49 10.81
C HIS A 110 -12.94 4.94 10.33
N TYR A 111 -12.62 4.62 9.08
CA TYR A 111 -11.39 5.08 8.43
C TYR A 111 -11.73 5.90 7.19
N ASN A 112 -11.06 7.04 7.07
CA ASN A 112 -11.12 7.86 5.86
C ASN A 112 -10.06 7.38 4.88
N LEU A 113 -10.50 7.06 3.66
CA LEU A 113 -9.68 6.65 2.54
C LEU A 113 -9.79 7.71 1.44
N PRO A 114 -8.75 8.52 1.21
CA PRO A 114 -8.69 9.40 0.05
C PRO A 114 -8.87 8.64 -1.27
N PRO A 115 -9.15 9.34 -2.38
CA PRO A 115 -9.13 8.72 -3.71
C PRO A 115 -7.79 8.03 -3.97
N TRP A 116 -7.83 6.86 -4.60
CA TRP A 116 -6.67 6.08 -5.03
C TRP A 116 -5.63 5.87 -3.92
N SER A 117 -6.08 5.33 -2.79
CA SER A 117 -5.24 5.23 -1.59
C SER A 117 -5.37 3.89 -0.87
N ILE A 118 -4.34 3.57 -0.09
CA ILE A 118 -4.33 2.39 0.78
C ILE A 118 -3.84 2.86 2.17
N ASN A 119 -4.60 2.48 3.20
CA ASN A 119 -4.17 2.56 4.60
C ASN A 119 -3.58 1.22 5.01
N ILE A 120 -2.41 1.24 5.65
CA ILE A 120 -1.78 0.09 6.28
C ILE A 120 -2.01 0.21 7.78
N LEU A 121 -2.65 -0.81 8.36
CA LEU A 121 -2.99 -0.86 9.77
C LEU A 121 -2.17 -1.95 10.46
N LEU A 122 -1.52 -1.56 11.54
CA LEU A 122 -0.97 -2.48 12.53
C LEU A 122 -2.09 -2.93 13.47
N ASP A 123 -2.03 -4.20 13.89
CA ASP A 123 -3.00 -4.82 14.79
C ASP A 123 -4.45 -4.71 14.29
N CYS A 124 -4.61 -4.53 12.97
CA CYS A 124 -5.90 -4.29 12.31
C CYS A 124 -6.70 -3.13 12.92
N ARG A 125 -6.01 -2.15 13.52
CA ARG A 125 -6.61 -1.03 14.24
C ARG A 125 -5.86 0.29 14.01
N ASN A 126 -4.54 0.28 14.13
CA ASN A 126 -3.74 1.50 14.14
C ASN A 126 -3.17 1.79 12.76
N VAL A 127 -3.61 2.88 12.12
CA VAL A 127 -3.07 3.29 10.81
C VAL A 127 -1.63 3.76 10.97
N VAL A 128 -0.67 2.92 10.56
CA VAL A 128 0.76 3.21 10.62
C VAL A 128 1.27 3.92 9.36
N PHE A 129 0.57 3.73 8.23
CA PHE A 129 0.92 4.38 6.97
C PHE A 129 -0.31 4.61 6.10
N ASN A 130 -0.32 5.72 5.39
CA ASN A 130 -1.32 6.05 4.39
C ASN A 130 -0.59 6.56 3.15
N ILE A 131 -0.94 6.02 1.99
CA ILE A 131 -0.25 6.34 0.74
C ILE A 131 -0.59 7.76 0.26
N ALA A 132 -1.78 8.28 0.58
CA ALA A 132 -2.15 9.67 0.28
C ALA A 132 -1.22 10.69 0.97
N LYS A 133 -0.64 10.37 2.14
CA LYS A 133 0.37 11.24 2.79
C LYS A 133 1.66 11.39 1.97
N VAL A 134 1.96 10.45 1.06
CA VAL A 134 3.09 10.59 0.12
C VAL A 134 2.79 11.67 -0.93
N TYR A 135 1.51 11.94 -1.24
CA TYR A 135 1.13 13.03 -2.13
C TYR A 135 1.37 14.41 -1.49
N ILE A 136 1.25 14.53 -0.16
CA ILE A 136 1.30 15.83 0.55
C ILE A 136 2.75 16.31 0.80
N LYS A 137 3.75 15.42 0.84
CA LYS A 137 5.17 15.83 1.04
C LYS A 137 5.80 16.59 -0.15
N ARG A 138 5.03 16.94 -1.18
CA ARG A 138 5.39 17.97 -2.18
C ARG A 138 4.85 19.31 -1.69
N GLY A 139 5.51 19.88 -0.68
CA GLY A 139 5.30 21.25 -0.21
C GLY A 139 6.66 21.87 0.02
#